data_AF-A0A401NYM2-F1
#
_entry.id   AF-A0A401NYM2-F1
#
_cell.length_a   1.000
_cell.length_b   1.000
_cell.length_c   1.000
_cell.angle_alpha   90.00
_cell.angle_beta   90.00
_cell.angle_gamma   90.00
#
_symmetry.space_group_name_H-M   'P 1'
#
loop_
_entity.id
_entity.type
_entity.pdbx_description
1 polymer ?
#
loop_
_entity_poly.entity_id
_entity_poly.type
_entity_poly.pdbx_seq_one_letter_code
_entity_poly.pdbx_strand_id
1 'polypeptide(L)'
;MGIISSTNKKKILPQVDVDNGLDQDIFEINEELGLNLFEGDMKMDKSIDRSSLTDDKYRWPQTIPYYLEENLNINAKGMILKAFEQYRLKSCIDFKPWTGEANYISVFKGSGQDASSLSFLDRCSFELESICGMIQGPGNRAVWERVTQAATGPDQDNTNMGNCAGIGYFMYFSTSTGPVGKKALLESRIYSPKRGFQCLQFYSFNSGSVSDELNIWVRVYNEANPNGTLTKVREIKGAGLNYWQLHHVRLTVSDKFRVVFEGGKGAGSSAGGISIDDMNLSEMQCPTHVWHIRNFTHLLNTSPSGPDGRVYSPRYYSSDGYAFQIAVYVNGTCSRPRYLAVYFHLVSGKNDDNLQWPCPWRQGTMMLMDQHPDIRRRMSHQTSVTTDPNEGNQTFSFWDRPDKIGELVTESEGTTYYRGPGKGTNIFLSHERLIGREYIKGDDVYFLLTMEDVSNLVGPQPTPSTPPPSAKPTTNETASLATEPATDIPGLCIGFKCENDGVCIVDGEEPVCR
;
A
#
# COMPACT_ATOMS: atom_id res chain seq x y z
N MET A 1 43.15 32.60 35.15
CA MET A 1 42.92 31.20 34.73
C MET A 1 41.56 30.78 35.25
N GLY A 2 40.68 30.33 34.36
CA GLY A 2 39.31 29.93 34.69
C GLY A 2 38.52 29.73 33.40
N ILE A 3 38.94 28.76 32.59
CA ILE A 3 38.24 28.33 31.38
C ILE A 3 37.00 27.56 31.85
N ILE A 4 35.81 28.14 31.72
CA ILE A 4 34.55 27.40 31.81
C ILE A 4 34.33 26.75 30.44
N SER A 5 34.72 25.48 30.35
CA SER A 5 34.38 24.60 29.23
C SER A 5 32.92 24.18 29.36
N SER A 6 31.99 24.85 28.68
CA SER A 6 30.64 24.31 28.45
C SER A 6 30.70 23.30 27.30
N THR A 7 30.98 22.05 27.63
CA THR A 7 30.68 20.95 26.70
C THR A 7 29.17 20.79 26.62
N ASN A 8 28.54 21.36 25.59
CA ASN A 8 27.19 21.00 25.14
C ASN A 8 27.19 19.51 24.78
N LYS A 9 26.85 18.64 25.74
CA LYS A 9 26.59 17.23 25.46
C LYS A 9 25.33 17.18 24.59
N LYS A 10 25.49 16.79 23.32
CA LYS A 10 24.39 16.51 22.40
C LYS A 10 23.45 15.51 23.08
N LYS A 11 22.19 15.89 23.31
CA LYS A 11 21.17 15.02 23.91
C LYS A 11 20.92 13.87 22.94
N ILE A 12 21.42 12.67 23.27
CA ILE A 12 21.21 11.48 22.45
C ILE A 12 19.78 11.02 22.71
N LEU A 13 18.90 11.18 21.72
CA LEU A 13 17.54 10.69 21.80
C LEU A 13 17.47 9.19 21.53
N PRO A 14 16.54 8.46 22.17
CA PRO A 14 16.36 7.05 21.90
C PRO A 14 15.88 6.84 20.45
N GLN A 15 16.46 5.85 19.79
CA GLN A 15 15.92 5.23 18.60
C GLN A 15 15.46 3.82 18.96
N VAL A 16 14.14 3.59 18.90
CA VAL A 16 13.54 2.30 19.21
C VAL A 16 13.39 1.52 17.92
N ASP A 17 14.07 0.39 17.87
CA ASP A 17 13.98 -0.60 16.81
C ASP A 17 12.95 -1.65 17.20
N VAL A 18 11.86 -1.77 16.44
CA VAL A 18 10.76 -2.68 16.76
C VAL A 18 11.12 -4.15 16.60
N ASP A 19 12.19 -4.43 15.84
CA ASP A 19 12.68 -5.79 15.56
C ASP A 19 13.86 -6.18 16.46
N ASN A 20 14.29 -5.29 17.37
CA ASN A 20 15.45 -5.51 18.26
C ASN A 20 16.73 -5.96 17.53
N GLY A 21 16.89 -5.57 16.27
CA GLY A 21 18.02 -5.93 15.41
C GLY A 21 18.00 -7.34 14.84
N LEU A 22 16.90 -8.09 14.98
CA LEU A 22 16.74 -9.44 14.45
C LEU A 22 15.84 -9.42 13.21
N ASP A 23 16.28 -10.06 12.12
CA ASP A 23 15.50 -10.23 10.87
C ASP A 23 14.78 -11.57 10.89
N GLN A 24 13.78 -11.66 11.77
CA GLN A 24 13.07 -12.92 12.01
C GLN A 24 11.86 -13.03 11.08
N ASP A 25 11.88 -14.05 10.23
CA ASP A 25 10.69 -14.45 9.48
C ASP A 25 9.72 -15.24 10.36
N ILE A 26 8.50 -15.46 9.89
CA ILE A 26 7.43 -16.17 10.59
C ILE A 26 7.88 -17.55 11.13
N PHE A 27 8.69 -18.28 10.36
CA PHE A 27 9.19 -19.60 10.74
C PHE A 27 10.12 -19.54 11.95
N GLU A 28 11.00 -18.55 11.99
CA GLU A 28 11.98 -18.36 13.07
C GLU A 28 11.27 -17.94 14.36
N ILE A 29 10.30 -17.01 14.26
CA ILE A 29 9.47 -16.61 15.40
C ILE A 29 8.71 -17.81 15.98
N ASN A 30 8.10 -18.62 15.11
CA ASN A 30 7.31 -19.77 15.55
C ASN A 30 8.17 -20.93 16.08
N GLU A 31 9.37 -21.12 15.53
CA GLU A 31 10.36 -22.09 16.01
C GLU A 31 10.90 -21.70 17.38
N GLU A 32 11.28 -20.43 17.59
CA GLU A 32 11.73 -19.92 18.90
C GLU A 32 10.66 -20.06 20.00
N LEU A 33 9.39 -19.92 19.61
CA LEU A 33 8.24 -20.15 20.49
C LEU A 33 7.91 -21.64 20.71
N GLY A 34 8.62 -22.56 20.03
CA GLY A 34 8.45 -24.00 20.17
C GLY A 34 7.09 -24.51 19.69
N LEU A 35 6.46 -23.82 18.73
CA LEU A 35 5.07 -24.07 18.35
C LEU A 35 4.88 -25.34 17.53
N ASN A 36 5.95 -25.90 16.96
CA ASN A 36 5.97 -27.15 16.18
C ASN A 36 4.82 -27.23 15.16
N LEU A 37 4.64 -26.15 14.40
CA LEU A 37 3.61 -26.03 13.36
C LEU A 37 4.10 -26.71 12.07
N PHE A 38 3.15 -27.22 11.27
CA PHE A 38 3.45 -27.79 9.95
C PHE A 38 3.94 -26.69 9.01
N GLU A 39 5.03 -26.94 8.27
CA GLU A 39 5.77 -25.93 7.50
C GLU A 39 6.10 -24.64 8.29
N GLY A 40 6.10 -24.71 9.63
CA GLY A 40 6.49 -23.63 10.53
C GLY A 40 5.37 -22.62 10.88
N ASP A 41 4.25 -22.57 10.19
CA ASP A 41 3.14 -21.63 10.47
C ASP A 41 1.72 -22.21 10.29
N MET A 42 1.58 -23.45 9.80
CA MET A 42 0.28 -24.08 9.61
C MET A 42 -0.09 -25.00 10.78
N LYS A 43 -1.26 -24.75 11.39
CA LYS A 43 -1.86 -25.67 12.35
C LYS A 43 -2.71 -26.70 11.60
N MET A 44 -2.19 -27.92 11.45
CA MET A 44 -2.91 -28.99 10.75
C MET A 44 -4.04 -29.57 11.59
N ASP A 45 -5.17 -29.82 10.94
CA ASP A 45 -6.18 -30.74 11.45
C ASP A 45 -5.63 -32.17 11.31
N LYS A 46 -5.72 -32.97 12.38
CA LYS A 46 -5.19 -34.34 12.43
C LYS A 46 -5.83 -35.28 11.39
N SER A 47 -6.88 -34.84 10.71
CA SER A 47 -7.60 -35.57 9.66
C SER A 47 -7.16 -35.23 8.22
N ILE A 48 -6.23 -34.29 8.02
CA ILE A 48 -5.87 -33.73 6.72
C ILE A 48 -4.38 -33.91 6.46
N ASP A 49 -4.02 -34.55 5.35
CA ASP A 49 -2.64 -34.98 5.01
C ASP A 49 -2.08 -34.28 3.73
N ARG A 50 -2.61 -33.11 3.36
CA ARG A 50 -2.24 -32.38 2.12
C ARG A 50 -2.15 -30.86 2.31
N SER A 51 -1.18 -30.22 1.65
CA SER A 51 -0.93 -28.77 1.67
C SER A 51 -1.97 -27.91 0.94
N SER A 52 -2.96 -28.51 0.27
CA SER A 52 -4.12 -27.79 -0.29
C SER A 52 -5.41 -28.60 -0.12
N LEU A 53 -6.41 -27.98 0.50
CA LEU A 53 -7.75 -28.54 0.62
C LEU A 53 -8.59 -28.16 -0.60
N THR A 54 -8.80 -29.11 -1.51
CA THR A 54 -9.54 -28.87 -2.76
C THR A 54 -11.06 -28.96 -2.61
N ASP A 55 -11.53 -29.60 -1.54
CA ASP A 55 -12.95 -29.80 -1.24
C ASP A 55 -13.64 -28.48 -0.88
N ASP A 56 -14.79 -28.22 -1.52
CA ASP A 56 -15.56 -26.99 -1.40
C ASP A 56 -16.03 -26.71 0.04
N LYS A 57 -16.16 -27.73 0.88
CA LYS A 57 -16.59 -27.56 2.29
C LYS A 57 -15.60 -26.78 3.15
N TYR A 58 -14.33 -26.68 2.74
CA TYR A 58 -13.29 -25.92 3.45
C TYR A 58 -13.12 -24.48 2.92
N ARG A 59 -13.94 -24.06 1.96
CA ARG A 59 -13.83 -22.74 1.33
C ARG A 59 -14.67 -21.71 2.08
N TRP A 60 -14.07 -20.55 2.32
CA TRP A 60 -14.81 -19.39 2.78
C TRP A 60 -15.71 -18.84 1.66
N PRO A 61 -16.87 -18.24 1.99
CA PRO A 61 -17.57 -17.37 1.05
C PRO A 61 -16.66 -16.22 0.60
N GLN A 62 -17.00 -15.62 -0.55
CA GLN A 62 -16.22 -14.54 -1.14
C GLN A 62 -16.04 -13.33 -0.19
N THR A 63 -17.02 -13.07 0.69
CA THR A 63 -16.89 -12.07 1.76
C THR A 63 -16.80 -12.77 3.12
N ILE A 64 -15.62 -12.69 3.74
CA ILE A 64 -15.28 -13.37 4.98
C ILE A 64 -15.65 -12.49 6.18
N PRO A 65 -16.52 -12.94 7.10
CA PRO A 65 -16.76 -12.25 8.35
C PRO A 65 -15.52 -12.34 9.25
N TYR A 66 -15.09 -11.22 9.85
CA TYR A 66 -13.94 -11.18 10.76
C TYR A 66 -14.29 -10.54 12.11
N TYR A 67 -13.55 -10.93 13.14
CA TYR A 67 -13.56 -10.36 14.48
C TYR A 67 -12.12 -10.07 14.91
N LEU A 68 -11.83 -8.83 15.34
CA LEU A 68 -10.50 -8.45 15.85
C LEU A 68 -10.56 -8.41 17.38
N GLU A 69 -9.90 -9.36 18.02
CA GLU A 69 -9.94 -9.58 19.46
C GLU A 69 -9.22 -8.45 20.23
N GLU A 70 -9.60 -8.27 21.49
CA GLU A 70 -9.10 -7.18 22.33
C GLU A 70 -7.60 -7.29 22.64
N ASN A 71 -7.07 -8.51 22.66
CA ASN A 71 -5.66 -8.77 22.96
C ASN A 71 -4.70 -8.43 21.81
N LEU A 72 -5.21 -8.04 20.63
CA LEU A 72 -4.40 -7.53 19.54
C LEU A 72 -3.87 -6.13 19.86
N ASN A 73 -2.58 -5.93 19.63
CA ASN A 73 -1.98 -4.60 19.65
C ASN A 73 -2.66 -3.71 18.59
N ILE A 74 -2.88 -2.43 18.91
CA ILE A 74 -3.55 -1.47 18.01
C ILE A 74 -2.81 -1.30 16.68
N ASN A 75 -1.47 -1.35 16.69
CA ASN A 75 -0.67 -1.39 15.46
C ASN A 75 -1.01 -2.61 14.61
N ALA A 76 -1.15 -3.79 15.24
CA ALA A 76 -1.53 -5.03 14.56
C ALA A 76 -2.95 -4.93 13.98
N LYS A 77 -3.93 -4.39 14.72
CA LYS A 77 -5.29 -4.14 14.19
C LYS A 77 -5.25 -3.26 12.93
N GLY A 78 -4.51 -2.15 12.96
CA GLY A 78 -4.33 -1.28 11.79
C GLY A 78 -3.64 -2.00 10.62
N MET A 79 -2.59 -2.78 10.90
CA MET A 79 -1.89 -3.58 9.88
C MET A 79 -2.76 -4.68 9.28
N ILE A 80 -3.61 -5.36 10.05
CA ILE A 80 -4.58 -6.35 9.55
C ILE A 80 -5.60 -5.67 8.63
N LEU A 81 -6.12 -4.50 8.99
CA LEU A 81 -7.03 -3.76 8.11
C LEU A 81 -6.33 -3.31 6.81
N LYS A 82 -5.04 -2.93 6.87
CA LYS A 82 -4.24 -2.64 5.68
C LYS A 82 -3.95 -3.91 4.87
N ALA A 83 -3.75 -5.05 5.52
CA ALA A 83 -3.67 -6.34 4.87
C ALA A 83 -5.00 -6.62 4.17
N PHE A 84 -6.17 -6.42 4.80
CA PHE A 84 -7.49 -6.51 4.16
C PHE A 84 -7.63 -5.59 2.95
N GLU A 85 -6.95 -4.43 2.91
CA GLU A 85 -6.90 -3.57 1.72
C GLU A 85 -5.98 -4.11 0.60
N GLN A 86 -4.83 -4.69 0.93
CA GLN A 86 -3.94 -5.38 -0.03
C GLN A 86 -4.60 -6.62 -0.58
N TYR A 87 -5.22 -7.33 0.36
CA TYR A 87 -6.16 -8.36 0.18
C TYR A 87 -7.08 -7.86 -0.84
N ARG A 88 -7.92 -6.85 -0.56
CA ARG A 88 -8.80 -6.14 -1.50
C ARG A 88 -8.14 -5.64 -2.78
N LEU A 89 -6.84 -5.48 -3.00
CA LEU A 89 -6.36 -5.04 -4.32
C LEU A 89 -6.11 -6.14 -5.39
N LYS A 90 -5.76 -7.39 -5.01
CA LYS A 90 -5.11 -8.42 -5.88
C LYS A 90 -5.84 -9.78 -6.23
N SER A 91 -7.18 -9.89 -6.32
CA SER A 91 -8.06 -11.11 -6.22
C SER A 91 -9.61 -10.80 -6.14
N CYS A 92 -10.49 -11.73 -5.73
CA CYS A 92 -11.96 -11.59 -5.53
C CYS A 92 -12.50 -11.67 -4.06
N ILE A 93 -11.69 -11.96 -3.03
CA ILE A 93 -12.07 -12.03 -1.60
C ILE A 93 -12.22 -10.64 -0.90
N ASP A 94 -13.23 -10.51 -0.03
CA ASP A 94 -13.49 -9.33 0.81
C ASP A 94 -13.66 -9.72 2.28
N PHE A 95 -13.62 -8.71 3.15
CA PHE A 95 -13.73 -8.86 4.60
C PHE A 95 -14.83 -7.93 5.14
N LYS A 96 -15.69 -8.42 6.03
CA LYS A 96 -16.67 -7.59 6.74
C LYS A 96 -16.63 -7.85 8.24
N PRO A 97 -16.95 -6.85 9.10
CA PRO A 97 -17.14 -7.10 10.52
C PRO A 97 -18.19 -8.20 10.72
N TRP A 98 -17.93 -9.11 11.66
CA TRP A 98 -18.86 -10.17 12.03
C TRP A 98 -20.16 -9.59 12.60
N THR A 99 -21.29 -10.12 12.15
CA THR A 99 -22.64 -9.68 12.53
C THR A 99 -23.54 -10.83 13.01
N GLY A 100 -22.97 -12.01 13.28
CA GLY A 100 -23.69 -13.19 13.76
C GLY A 100 -23.60 -14.42 12.85
N GLU A 101 -22.75 -14.39 11.82
CA GLU A 101 -22.53 -15.51 10.91
C GLU A 101 -21.96 -16.74 11.64
N ALA A 102 -22.38 -17.94 11.23
CA ALA A 102 -22.01 -19.19 11.89
C ALA A 102 -20.50 -19.49 11.87
N ASN A 103 -19.82 -19.12 10.77
CA ASN A 103 -18.37 -19.24 10.61
C ASN A 103 -17.79 -17.85 10.36
N TYR A 104 -16.68 -17.52 11.04
CA TYR A 104 -15.95 -16.27 10.90
C TYR A 104 -14.47 -16.46 11.27
N ILE A 105 -13.60 -15.54 10.85
CA ILE A 105 -12.20 -15.50 11.28
C ILE A 105 -12.11 -14.65 12.56
N SER A 106 -11.74 -15.27 13.68
CA SER A 106 -11.31 -14.53 14.87
C SER A 106 -9.81 -14.30 14.81
N VAL A 107 -9.39 -13.05 14.67
CA VAL A 107 -7.99 -12.64 14.71
C VAL A 107 -7.69 -12.21 16.14
N PHE A 108 -6.86 -12.99 16.82
CA PHE A 108 -6.34 -12.68 18.16
C PHE A 108 -4.83 -12.62 18.11
N LYS A 109 -4.22 -12.10 19.18
CA LYS A 109 -2.78 -12.22 19.39
C LYS A 109 -2.40 -13.70 19.60
N GLY A 110 -2.15 -14.38 18.49
CA GLY A 110 -1.61 -15.72 18.29
C GLY A 110 -0.69 -15.72 17.06
N SER A 111 -0.07 -16.85 16.72
CA SER A 111 0.96 -16.95 15.67
C SER A 111 0.40 -17.21 14.26
N GLY A 112 0.56 -16.25 13.34
CA GLY A 112 0.57 -16.34 11.85
C GLY A 112 -0.76 -16.43 11.05
N GLN A 113 -0.90 -15.71 9.89
CA GLN A 113 -1.90 -15.93 8.79
C GLN A 113 -1.93 -14.88 7.61
N ASP A 114 -2.55 -15.24 6.44
CA ASP A 114 -2.79 -14.46 5.16
C ASP A 114 -3.98 -15.01 4.23
N ALA A 115 -4.74 -14.21 3.39
CA ALA A 115 -5.20 -14.39 1.93
C ALA A 115 -6.46 -13.55 1.32
N SER A 116 -6.65 -13.42 -0.06
CA SER A 116 -6.81 -12.34 -1.18
C SER A 116 -8.05 -11.24 -1.39
N SER A 117 -8.42 -10.59 -2.59
CA SER A 117 -9.08 -9.19 -2.95
C SER A 117 -10.46 -8.69 -3.52
N LEU A 118 -10.78 -7.36 -3.63
CA LEU A 118 -11.96 -6.66 -4.24
C LEU A 118 -11.86 -5.21 -4.93
N SER A 119 -10.75 -4.44 -4.99
CA SER A 119 -10.62 -2.96 -5.04
C SER A 119 -9.84 -2.37 -6.23
N PHE A 120 -9.37 -3.19 -7.19
CA PHE A 120 -8.74 -2.70 -8.43
C PHE A 120 -9.81 -2.17 -9.42
N LEU A 121 -9.59 -0.98 -10.01
CA LEU A 121 -10.45 -0.44 -11.08
C LEU A 121 -9.78 -0.49 -12.45
N ASP A 122 -8.58 0.10 -12.60
CA ASP A 122 -7.91 0.15 -13.90
C ASP A 122 -6.39 0.37 -13.81
N ARG A 123 -5.72 0.04 -14.92
CA ARG A 123 -4.33 0.40 -15.20
C ARG A 123 -4.19 0.84 -16.67
N CYS A 124 -3.30 1.78 -16.94
CA CYS A 124 -2.91 2.14 -18.30
C CYS A 124 -1.48 2.68 -18.36
N SER A 125 -0.61 1.94 -19.03
CA SER A 125 0.78 2.29 -19.33
C SER A 125 0.99 2.58 -20.82
N PHE A 126 -0.08 2.76 -21.59
CA PHE A 126 -0.07 3.13 -23.02
C PHE A 126 0.70 2.22 -24.00
N GLU A 127 1.18 1.06 -23.56
CA GLU A 127 1.95 0.10 -24.38
C GLU A 127 1.21 -0.42 -25.62
N LEU A 128 -0.13 -0.42 -25.61
CA LEU A 128 -0.96 -0.85 -26.75
C LEU A 128 -1.60 0.35 -27.45
N GLU A 129 -1.76 0.27 -28.78
CA GLU A 129 -2.40 1.32 -29.61
C GLU A 129 -3.84 1.66 -29.17
N SER A 130 -4.52 0.72 -28.50
CA SER A 130 -5.87 0.92 -27.97
C SER A 130 -5.92 1.91 -26.81
N ILE A 131 -4.77 2.34 -26.26
CA ILE A 131 -4.65 3.28 -25.13
C ILE A 131 -5.62 2.95 -23.99
N CYS A 132 -5.78 1.65 -23.71
CA CYS A 132 -6.65 1.11 -22.65
C CYS A 132 -8.14 1.47 -22.78
N GLY A 133 -8.58 1.85 -23.99
CA GLY A 133 -9.92 2.32 -24.29
C GLY A 133 -10.17 3.77 -23.88
N MET A 134 -9.11 4.56 -23.63
CA MET A 134 -9.22 6.00 -23.46
C MET A 134 -9.68 6.66 -24.77
N ILE A 135 -10.44 7.74 -24.64
CA ILE A 135 -10.99 8.49 -25.76
C ILE A 135 -10.53 9.94 -25.68
N GLN A 136 -10.43 10.61 -26.82
CA GLN A 136 -10.10 12.03 -26.87
C GLN A 136 -11.39 12.87 -26.93
N GLY A 137 -11.36 14.05 -26.35
CA GLY A 137 -12.55 14.92 -26.27
C GLY A 137 -13.07 15.34 -27.66
N PRO A 138 -14.39 15.57 -27.82
CA PRO A 138 -14.98 15.93 -29.11
C PRO A 138 -14.57 17.32 -29.61
N GLY A 139 -14.50 17.49 -30.94
CA GLY A 139 -14.30 18.77 -31.65
C GLY A 139 -12.88 19.04 -32.19
N ASN A 140 -12.62 20.25 -32.71
CA ASN A 140 -11.30 20.73 -33.20
C ASN A 140 -10.30 21.03 -32.04
N ARG A 141 -10.31 20.24 -30.97
CA ARG A 141 -9.37 20.40 -29.85
C ARG A 141 -8.01 19.81 -30.21
N ALA A 142 -6.96 20.24 -29.50
CA ALA A 142 -5.68 19.55 -29.61
C ALA A 142 -5.82 18.08 -29.16
N VAL A 143 -4.96 17.25 -29.73
CA VAL A 143 -4.96 15.79 -29.55
C VAL A 143 -3.76 15.44 -28.67
N TRP A 144 -3.94 14.49 -27.76
CA TRP A 144 -2.85 13.81 -27.07
C TRP A 144 -2.25 12.76 -28.01
N GLU A 145 -0.95 12.79 -28.22
CA GLU A 145 -0.24 11.91 -29.13
C GLU A 145 0.42 10.77 -28.35
N ARG A 146 0.25 9.53 -28.81
CA ARG A 146 0.97 8.37 -28.26
C ARG A 146 2.36 8.32 -28.90
N VAL A 147 3.40 8.55 -28.13
CA VAL A 147 4.79 8.68 -28.62
C VAL A 147 5.73 7.82 -27.80
N THR A 148 6.90 7.49 -28.37
CA THR A 148 7.99 6.79 -27.66
C THR A 148 9.02 7.75 -27.05
N GLN A 149 9.06 8.98 -27.55
CA GLN A 149 9.97 10.06 -27.12
C GLN A 149 9.38 11.43 -27.49
N ALA A 150 9.80 12.47 -26.79
CA ALA A 150 9.50 13.87 -27.11
C ALA A 150 10.80 14.68 -27.22
N ALA A 151 10.88 15.58 -28.22
CA ALA A 151 12.14 16.24 -28.61
C ALA A 151 12.80 17.08 -27.50
N THR A 152 12.03 17.57 -26.54
CA THR A 152 12.52 18.35 -25.38
C THR A 152 12.34 17.59 -24.06
N GLY A 153 12.16 16.27 -24.16
CA GLY A 153 11.90 15.37 -23.06
C GLY A 153 10.40 15.04 -22.88
N PRO A 154 10.10 13.85 -22.35
CA PRO A 154 11.06 12.82 -21.95
C PRO A 154 11.58 12.00 -23.14
N ASP A 155 12.82 11.52 -23.04
CA ASP A 155 13.49 10.70 -24.08
C ASP A 155 13.01 9.24 -24.07
N GLN A 156 12.33 8.85 -22.99
CA GLN A 156 11.80 7.50 -22.76
C GLN A 156 10.51 7.58 -21.92
N ASP A 157 9.63 6.61 -22.12
CA ASP A 157 8.49 6.32 -21.25
C ASP A 157 8.90 6.04 -19.80
N ASN A 158 7.96 6.19 -18.87
CA ASN A 158 8.20 5.84 -17.47
C ASN A 158 8.17 4.31 -17.28
N THR A 159 7.30 3.61 -18.01
CA THR A 159 7.05 2.18 -17.86
C THR A 159 8.35 1.34 -17.93
N ASN A 160 9.19 1.57 -18.94
CA ASN A 160 10.38 0.76 -19.25
C ASN A 160 11.71 1.46 -18.88
N MET A 161 11.64 2.52 -18.08
CA MET A 161 12.80 3.33 -17.74
C MET A 161 13.96 2.50 -17.15
N GLY A 162 15.15 2.66 -17.71
CA GLY A 162 16.36 1.95 -17.27
C GLY A 162 16.48 0.50 -17.74
N ASN A 163 15.44 -0.07 -18.36
CA ASN A 163 15.47 -1.43 -18.90
C ASN A 163 15.70 -1.43 -20.42
N CYS A 164 14.77 -0.87 -21.19
CA CYS A 164 14.79 -0.90 -22.65
C CYS A 164 14.37 0.45 -23.26
N ALA A 165 15.33 1.23 -23.75
CA ALA A 165 15.05 2.51 -24.38
C ALA A 165 14.29 2.37 -25.70
N GLY A 166 13.29 3.24 -25.92
CA GLY A 166 12.58 3.39 -27.21
C GLY A 166 11.54 2.33 -27.55
N ILE A 167 11.21 1.41 -26.63
CA ILE A 167 10.19 0.36 -26.87
C ILE A 167 8.84 0.66 -26.20
N GLY A 168 8.81 1.53 -25.20
CA GLY A 168 7.59 1.89 -24.48
C GLY A 168 6.96 3.18 -24.99
N TYR A 169 5.74 3.45 -24.55
CA TYR A 169 4.94 4.55 -25.04
C TYR A 169 4.32 5.36 -23.92
N PHE A 170 4.16 6.65 -24.15
CA PHE A 170 3.44 7.56 -23.25
C PHE A 170 2.54 8.50 -24.05
N MET A 171 1.63 9.19 -23.35
CA MET A 171 0.78 10.20 -23.98
C MET A 171 1.42 11.57 -23.82
N TYR A 172 1.53 12.32 -24.92
CA TYR A 172 2.16 13.62 -25.00
C TYR A 172 1.19 14.67 -25.58
N PHE A 173 1.11 15.82 -24.93
CA PHE A 173 0.41 17.00 -25.43
C PHE A 173 1.42 18.13 -25.65
N SER A 174 1.67 18.41 -26.92
CA SER A 174 2.55 19.51 -27.34
C SER A 174 1.95 20.89 -27.02
N THR A 175 2.68 21.69 -26.24
CA THR A 175 2.37 23.10 -25.98
C THR A 175 3.29 24.05 -26.74
N SER A 176 4.18 23.53 -27.62
CA SER A 176 5.12 24.34 -28.38
C SER A 176 4.46 25.23 -29.44
N THR A 177 3.27 24.85 -29.92
CA THR A 177 2.51 25.60 -30.93
C THR A 177 1.05 25.81 -30.53
N GLY A 178 0.42 26.84 -31.12
CA GLY A 178 -0.98 27.17 -30.90
C GLY A 178 -1.21 28.26 -29.84
N PRO A 179 -2.46 28.75 -29.72
CA PRO A 179 -2.78 29.89 -28.87
C PRO A 179 -2.71 29.55 -27.38
N VAL A 180 -2.43 30.55 -26.55
CA VAL A 180 -2.59 30.47 -25.09
C VAL A 180 -4.01 30.02 -24.76
N GLY A 181 -4.16 29.10 -23.80
CA GLY A 181 -5.46 28.52 -23.44
C GLY A 181 -5.91 27.38 -24.35
N LYS A 182 -5.12 26.96 -25.35
CA LYS A 182 -5.37 25.73 -26.11
C LYS A 182 -5.37 24.52 -25.17
N LYS A 183 -6.39 23.66 -25.32
CA LYS A 183 -6.60 22.49 -24.46
C LYS A 183 -6.70 21.19 -25.25
N ALA A 184 -6.24 20.10 -24.66
CA ALA A 184 -6.40 18.72 -25.13
C ALA A 184 -7.02 17.88 -24.01
N LEU A 185 -8.01 17.04 -24.34
CA LEU A 185 -8.68 16.15 -23.38
C LEU A 185 -8.39 14.69 -23.71
N LEU A 186 -8.02 13.92 -22.69
CA LEU A 186 -7.96 12.47 -22.71
C LEU A 186 -8.86 11.94 -21.60
N GLU A 187 -9.94 11.26 -21.98
CA GLU A 187 -10.94 10.71 -21.05
C GLU A 187 -10.78 9.19 -20.95
N SER A 188 -10.78 8.67 -19.72
CA SER A 188 -10.80 7.23 -19.47
C SER A 188 -12.07 6.56 -20.03
N ARG A 189 -12.10 5.23 -20.09
CA ARG A 189 -13.38 4.51 -20.18
C ARG A 189 -14.25 4.79 -18.94
N ILE A 190 -15.53 4.44 -19.01
CA ILE A 190 -16.44 4.58 -17.87
C ILE A 190 -16.09 3.54 -16.80
N TYR A 191 -15.85 4.00 -15.59
CA TYR A 191 -15.67 3.18 -14.40
C TYR A 191 -16.97 3.10 -13.60
N SER A 192 -17.22 1.95 -12.99
CA SER A 192 -18.33 1.73 -12.06
C SER A 192 -17.74 1.45 -10.68
N PRO A 193 -17.59 2.47 -9.82
CA PRO A 193 -16.99 2.31 -8.50
C PRO A 193 -17.88 1.41 -7.61
N LYS A 194 -17.25 0.64 -6.74
CA LYS A 194 -17.91 -0.19 -5.72
C LYS A 194 -17.75 0.42 -4.33
N ARG A 195 -16.82 1.35 -4.16
CA ARG A 195 -16.55 2.07 -2.91
C ARG A 195 -16.63 3.56 -3.21
N GLY A 196 -17.14 4.36 -2.26
CA GLY A 196 -17.32 5.80 -2.45
C GLY A 196 -16.02 6.62 -2.47
N PHE A 197 -14.85 6.00 -2.64
CA PHE A 197 -13.55 6.65 -2.65
C PHE A 197 -12.55 5.89 -3.52
N GLN A 198 -11.66 6.63 -4.17
CA GLN A 198 -10.61 6.09 -5.02
C GLN A 198 -9.31 6.88 -4.86
N CYS A 199 -8.22 6.23 -5.25
CA CYS A 199 -6.94 6.87 -5.48
C CYS A 199 -6.55 6.69 -6.95
N LEU A 200 -6.52 7.80 -7.68
CA LEU A 200 -5.89 7.89 -8.98
C LEU A 200 -4.40 8.19 -8.77
N GLN A 201 -3.55 7.43 -9.44
CA GLN A 201 -2.12 7.70 -9.52
C GLN A 201 -1.64 7.64 -10.96
N PHE A 202 -0.63 8.44 -11.29
CA PHE A 202 0.00 8.47 -12.60
C PHE A 202 1.31 9.24 -12.51
N TYR A 203 2.18 9.07 -13.50
CA TYR A 203 3.37 9.89 -13.68
C TYR A 203 3.10 11.01 -14.68
N SER A 204 3.71 12.18 -14.47
CA SER A 204 3.72 13.25 -15.46
C SER A 204 5.11 13.84 -15.66
N PHE A 205 5.39 14.31 -16.88
CA PHE A 205 6.63 15.02 -17.22
C PHE A 205 6.25 16.32 -17.92
N ASN A 206 6.87 17.44 -17.54
CA ASN A 206 6.64 18.72 -18.22
C ASN A 206 7.95 19.25 -18.84
N SER A 207 8.07 19.13 -20.16
CA SER A 207 9.13 19.76 -20.98
C SER A 207 8.73 21.13 -21.52
N GLY A 208 7.49 21.55 -21.26
CA GLY A 208 6.95 22.83 -21.67
C GLY A 208 7.21 23.96 -20.67
N SER A 209 6.34 24.96 -20.70
CA SER A 209 6.42 26.11 -19.81
C SER A 209 5.96 25.74 -18.39
N VAL A 210 6.52 26.41 -17.38
CA VAL A 210 6.00 26.36 -16.00
C VAL A 210 4.56 26.88 -15.88
N SER A 211 4.11 27.67 -16.87
CA SER A 211 2.73 28.14 -16.96
C SER A 211 1.78 27.12 -17.57
N ASP A 212 2.28 26.04 -18.17
CA ASP A 212 1.42 24.98 -18.70
C ASP A 212 0.76 24.22 -17.55
N GLU A 213 -0.47 23.78 -17.77
CA GLU A 213 -1.33 23.21 -16.74
C GLU A 213 -1.82 21.82 -17.13
N LEU A 214 -1.72 20.87 -16.20
CA LEU A 214 -2.41 19.59 -16.27
C LEU A 214 -3.56 19.60 -15.26
N ASN A 215 -4.79 19.62 -15.75
CA ASN A 215 -5.99 19.59 -14.94
C ASN A 215 -6.61 18.19 -14.95
N ILE A 216 -6.91 17.67 -13.77
CA ILE A 216 -7.62 16.40 -13.61
C ILE A 216 -9.06 16.69 -13.24
N TRP A 217 -9.97 16.13 -14.03
CA TRP A 217 -11.40 16.24 -13.82
C TRP A 217 -12.01 14.85 -13.66
N VAL A 218 -13.18 14.83 -13.02
CA VAL A 218 -14.06 13.67 -12.98
C VAL A 218 -15.35 14.03 -13.68
N ARG A 219 -15.79 13.19 -14.62
CA ARG A 219 -17.09 13.30 -15.28
C ARG A 219 -18.02 12.22 -14.72
N VAL A 220 -18.99 12.60 -13.91
CA VAL A 220 -19.92 11.69 -13.22
C VAL A 220 -21.25 11.58 -13.96
N TYR A 221 -21.75 10.37 -14.17
CA TYR A 221 -23.00 10.09 -14.90
C TYR A 221 -24.05 9.52 -13.95
N ASN A 222 -25.23 10.12 -13.93
CA ASN A 222 -26.39 9.63 -13.18
C ASN A 222 -27.69 9.89 -13.96
N GLU A 223 -28.82 9.41 -13.42
CA GLU A 223 -30.13 9.53 -14.06
C GLU A 223 -30.52 10.99 -14.36
N ALA A 224 -30.15 11.92 -13.47
CA ALA A 224 -30.41 13.35 -13.65
C ALA A 224 -29.49 14.01 -14.69
N ASN A 225 -28.26 13.50 -14.85
CA ASN A 225 -27.24 14.03 -15.75
C ASN A 225 -26.67 12.91 -16.63
N PRO A 226 -27.44 12.39 -17.60
CA PRO A 226 -27.00 11.27 -18.45
C PRO A 226 -25.82 11.66 -19.37
N ASN A 227 -25.62 12.95 -19.64
CA ASN A 227 -24.48 13.46 -20.40
C ASN A 227 -23.23 13.73 -19.53
N GLY A 228 -23.36 13.55 -18.21
CA GLY A 228 -22.30 13.64 -17.22
C GLY A 228 -22.00 15.06 -16.71
N THR A 229 -21.77 15.18 -15.42
CA THR A 229 -21.33 16.40 -14.73
C THR A 229 -19.82 16.40 -14.58
N LEU A 230 -19.13 17.42 -15.08
CA LEU A 230 -17.68 17.54 -15.02
C LEU A 230 -17.25 18.39 -13.82
N THR A 231 -16.33 17.87 -12.99
CA THR A 231 -15.81 18.57 -11.80
C THR A 231 -14.29 18.49 -11.76
N LYS A 232 -13.61 19.64 -11.57
CA LYS A 232 -12.15 19.67 -11.43
C LYS A 232 -11.80 19.12 -10.04
N VAL A 233 -10.93 18.12 -9.99
CA VAL A 233 -10.47 17.52 -8.73
C VAL A 233 -9.02 17.86 -8.42
N ARG A 234 -8.22 18.18 -9.43
CA ARG A 234 -6.83 18.58 -9.25
C ARG A 234 -6.37 19.52 -10.36
N GLU A 235 -5.51 20.45 -9.98
CA GLU A 235 -4.69 21.24 -10.89
C GLU A 235 -3.22 20.95 -10.58
N ILE A 236 -2.45 20.61 -11.60
CA ILE A 236 -1.01 20.35 -11.53
C ILE A 236 -0.34 21.41 -12.41
N LYS A 237 0.42 22.28 -11.76
CA LYS A 237 1.18 23.34 -12.44
C LYS A 237 2.53 22.82 -12.89
N GLY A 238 3.04 23.37 -13.97
CA GLY A 238 4.40 23.09 -14.41
C GLY A 238 5.44 23.48 -13.34
N ALA A 239 6.37 22.56 -13.08
CA ALA A 239 7.39 22.73 -12.05
C ALA A 239 8.80 23.02 -12.61
N GLY A 240 8.97 23.03 -13.95
CA GLY A 240 10.28 23.23 -14.59
C GLY A 240 11.29 22.12 -14.26
N LEU A 241 10.78 20.93 -13.91
CA LEU A 241 11.55 19.78 -13.49
C LEU A 241 11.72 18.84 -14.68
N ASN A 242 12.92 18.31 -14.84
CA ASN A 242 13.33 17.46 -15.96
C ASN A 242 13.26 15.95 -15.62
N TYR A 243 12.29 15.55 -14.80
CA TYR A 243 12.08 14.16 -14.39
C TYR A 243 10.59 13.84 -14.26
N TRP A 244 10.27 12.55 -14.33
CA TRP A 244 8.90 12.05 -14.17
C TRP A 244 8.41 12.21 -12.73
N GLN A 245 7.24 12.81 -12.55
CA GLN A 245 6.66 13.13 -11.26
C GLN A 245 5.46 12.24 -10.97
N LEU A 246 5.53 11.48 -9.88
CA LEU A 246 4.42 10.70 -9.37
C LEU A 246 3.35 11.60 -8.73
N HIS A 247 2.10 11.45 -9.17
CA HIS A 247 0.95 12.15 -8.60
C HIS A 247 -0.04 11.17 -7.98
N HIS A 248 -0.63 11.58 -6.86
CA HIS A 248 -1.80 10.92 -6.26
C HIS A 248 -2.95 11.93 -6.19
N VAL A 249 -4.12 11.53 -6.67
CA VAL A 249 -5.34 12.34 -6.69
C VAL A 249 -6.45 11.55 -6.00
N ARG A 250 -6.87 12.01 -4.83
CA ARG A 250 -7.99 11.44 -4.09
C ARG A 250 -9.30 11.78 -4.81
N LEU A 251 -10.10 10.75 -5.08
CA LEU A 251 -11.43 10.88 -5.65
C LEU A 251 -12.46 10.37 -4.63
N THR A 252 -13.65 10.98 -4.64
CA THR A 252 -14.79 10.57 -3.80
C THR A 252 -16.01 10.45 -4.70
N VAL A 253 -16.12 9.34 -5.43
CA VAL A 253 -17.14 9.14 -6.46
C VAL A 253 -17.86 7.83 -6.25
N SER A 254 -19.19 7.85 -6.23
CA SER A 254 -20.03 6.65 -6.04
C SER A 254 -20.80 6.25 -7.28
N ASP A 255 -21.06 7.19 -8.19
CA ASP A 255 -21.73 6.96 -9.47
C ASP A 255 -20.72 6.56 -10.56
N LYS A 256 -21.22 6.08 -11.70
CA LYS A 256 -20.38 5.80 -12.87
C LYS A 256 -19.64 7.06 -13.30
N PHE A 257 -18.35 6.95 -13.62
CA PHE A 257 -17.55 8.14 -13.96
C PHE A 257 -16.43 7.89 -14.97
N ARG A 258 -15.91 8.97 -15.55
CA ARG A 258 -14.62 8.99 -16.25
C ARG A 258 -13.65 9.89 -15.52
N VAL A 259 -12.37 9.53 -15.56
CA VAL A 259 -11.26 10.45 -15.28
C VAL A 259 -10.93 11.18 -16.57
N VAL A 260 -10.73 12.50 -16.50
CA VAL A 260 -10.42 13.34 -17.66
C VAL A 260 -9.12 14.11 -17.39
N PHE A 261 -8.11 13.83 -18.20
CA PHE A 261 -6.85 14.56 -18.22
C PHE A 261 -6.96 15.70 -19.24
N GLU A 262 -6.92 16.93 -18.75
CA GLU A 262 -6.94 18.14 -19.56
C GLU A 262 -5.56 18.80 -19.54
N GLY A 263 -4.83 18.71 -20.64
CA GLY A 263 -3.60 19.48 -20.85
C GLY A 263 -3.93 20.87 -21.39
N GLY A 264 -3.32 21.91 -20.84
CA GLY A 264 -3.55 23.30 -21.22
C GLY A 264 -2.24 24.05 -21.46
N LYS A 265 -2.15 24.76 -22.60
CA LYS A 265 -1.05 25.67 -22.90
C LYS A 265 -1.20 26.98 -22.11
N GLY A 266 -0.21 27.31 -21.31
CA GLY A 266 -0.13 28.55 -20.56
C GLY A 266 0.40 29.74 -21.38
N ALA A 267 0.55 30.89 -20.71
CA ALA A 267 1.00 32.13 -21.34
C ALA A 267 2.50 32.17 -21.65
N GLY A 268 3.31 31.32 -21.01
CA GLY A 268 4.75 31.27 -21.20
C GLY A 268 5.17 30.63 -22.53
N SER A 269 6.36 30.99 -22.99
CA SER A 269 6.99 30.33 -24.14
C SER A 269 7.28 28.86 -23.79
N SER A 270 6.90 27.94 -24.68
CA SER A 270 7.11 26.51 -24.50
C SER A 270 7.82 25.96 -25.74
N ALA A 271 8.83 25.12 -25.53
CA ALA A 271 9.49 24.35 -26.58
C ALA A 271 9.08 22.86 -26.56
N GLY A 272 8.23 22.47 -25.61
CA GLY A 272 7.86 21.08 -25.35
C GLY A 272 6.39 20.92 -25.07
N GLY A 273 6.07 20.18 -24.02
CA GLY A 273 4.69 19.85 -23.67
C GLY A 273 4.56 19.08 -22.37
N ILE A 274 3.38 18.49 -22.20
CA ILE A 274 3.01 17.72 -21.02
C ILE A 274 2.92 16.25 -21.43
N SER A 275 3.58 15.37 -20.67
CA SER A 275 3.51 13.93 -20.85
C SER A 275 2.86 13.27 -19.65
N ILE A 276 2.12 12.19 -19.85
CA ILE A 276 1.58 11.34 -18.79
C ILE A 276 1.83 9.86 -19.09
N ASP A 277 2.05 9.08 -18.05
CA ASP A 277 2.29 7.63 -18.14
C ASP A 277 1.84 6.90 -16.85
N ASP A 278 1.76 5.57 -16.90
CA ASP A 278 1.55 4.68 -15.75
C ASP A 278 0.35 5.01 -14.86
N MET A 279 -0.80 5.28 -15.49
CA MET A 279 -2.05 5.52 -14.77
C MET A 279 -2.50 4.25 -14.05
N ASN A 280 -2.73 4.34 -12.75
CA ASN A 280 -3.43 3.30 -11.98
C ASN A 280 -4.59 3.92 -11.20
N LEU A 281 -5.71 3.21 -11.15
CA LEU A 281 -6.89 3.61 -10.40
C LEU A 281 -7.35 2.44 -9.52
N SER A 282 -7.47 2.71 -8.23
CA SER A 282 -7.90 1.74 -7.22
C SER A 282 -8.84 2.38 -6.21
N GLU A 283 -9.76 1.60 -5.65
CA GLU A 283 -10.68 2.03 -4.60
C GLU A 283 -10.01 1.92 -3.22
N MET A 284 -8.87 2.61 -3.08
CA MET A 284 -8.05 2.68 -1.88
C MET A 284 -7.86 4.15 -1.48
N GLN A 285 -7.47 4.39 -0.23
CA GLN A 285 -7.04 5.73 0.19
C GLN A 285 -5.70 6.09 -0.45
N CYS A 286 -5.55 7.32 -0.93
CA CYS A 286 -4.24 7.81 -1.35
C CYS A 286 -3.30 8.00 -0.15
N PRO A 287 -1.98 7.81 -0.33
CA PRO A 287 -1.02 8.30 0.65
C PRO A 287 -1.18 9.80 0.84
N THR A 288 -1.02 10.29 2.07
CA THR A 288 -1.20 11.72 2.34
C THR A 288 0.02 12.53 1.92
N HIS A 289 1.20 11.91 1.93
CA HIS A 289 2.45 12.54 1.51
C HIS A 289 3.29 11.57 0.68
N VAL A 290 4.10 12.15 -0.20
CA VAL A 290 5.12 11.43 -0.97
C VAL A 290 6.45 12.10 -0.69
N TRP A 291 7.41 11.31 -0.23
CA TRP A 291 8.80 11.73 -0.14
C TRP A 291 9.56 11.11 -1.31
N HIS A 292 9.93 11.98 -2.25
CA HIS A 292 10.74 11.63 -3.42
C HIS A 292 12.21 11.88 -3.11
N ILE A 293 13.03 10.85 -3.26
CA ILE A 293 14.48 10.92 -3.13
C ILE A 293 15.08 10.67 -4.50
N ARG A 294 15.81 11.66 -5.02
CA ARG A 294 16.50 11.60 -6.31
C ARG A 294 17.97 11.23 -6.12
N ASN A 295 18.60 10.73 -7.18
CA ASN A 295 20.01 10.37 -7.18
C ASN A 295 20.33 9.34 -6.07
N PHE A 296 19.43 8.36 -5.92
CA PHE A 296 19.47 7.42 -4.80
C PHE A 296 20.69 6.49 -4.87
N THR A 297 21.15 6.16 -6.07
CA THR A 297 22.35 5.37 -6.32
C THR A 297 23.60 6.07 -5.79
N HIS A 298 23.68 7.40 -5.95
CA HIS A 298 24.76 8.16 -5.32
C HIS A 298 24.70 8.09 -3.79
N LEU A 299 23.51 8.20 -3.21
CA LEU A 299 23.33 8.04 -1.76
C LEU A 299 23.76 6.66 -1.28
N LEU A 300 23.41 5.59 -2.00
CA LEU A 300 23.88 4.22 -1.71
C LEU A 300 25.40 4.10 -1.80
N ASN A 301 26.04 4.78 -2.74
CA ASN A 301 27.49 4.70 -2.93
C ASN A 301 28.30 5.53 -1.93
N THR A 302 27.71 6.59 -1.36
CA THR A 302 28.45 7.61 -0.58
C THR A 302 28.05 7.70 0.89
N SER A 303 26.85 7.30 1.27
CA SER A 303 26.39 7.42 2.66
C SER A 303 27.06 6.36 3.54
N PRO A 304 27.71 6.71 4.66
CA PRO A 304 28.27 5.70 5.56
C PRO A 304 27.15 4.95 6.31
N SER A 305 27.41 3.74 6.78
CA SER A 305 26.50 3.10 7.73
C SER A 305 26.49 3.88 9.06
N GLY A 306 25.33 3.92 9.71
CA GLY A 306 25.15 4.61 10.98
C GLY A 306 24.67 6.07 10.87
N PRO A 307 24.76 6.84 11.97
CA PRO A 307 24.10 8.14 12.11
C PRO A 307 24.45 9.19 11.05
N ASP A 308 25.63 9.09 10.43
CA ASP A 308 26.11 10.08 9.46
C ASP A 308 25.61 9.81 8.02
N GLY A 309 25.06 8.61 7.74
CA GLY A 309 24.44 8.28 6.45
C GLY A 309 22.92 8.36 6.45
N ARG A 310 22.35 9.10 7.40
CA ARG A 310 20.90 9.34 7.48
C ARG A 310 20.48 10.43 6.52
N VAL A 311 19.40 10.16 5.80
CA VAL A 311 18.66 11.16 5.03
C VAL A 311 17.32 11.40 5.73
N TYR A 312 16.96 12.66 5.91
CA TYR A 312 15.68 13.04 6.51
C TYR A 312 14.71 13.51 5.44
N SER A 313 13.44 13.16 5.59
CA SER A 313 12.36 13.70 4.77
C SER A 313 12.13 15.19 5.07
N PRO A 314 11.42 15.91 4.20
CA PRO A 314 10.75 17.14 4.59
C PRO A 314 9.84 16.91 5.81
N ARG A 315 9.48 18.00 6.49
CA ARG A 315 8.49 17.98 7.57
C ARG A 315 7.08 17.96 6.98
N TYR A 316 6.26 17.02 7.43
CA TYR A 316 4.89 16.82 6.98
C TYR A 316 3.91 17.04 8.12
N TYR A 317 2.62 17.20 7.80
CA TYR A 317 1.55 17.36 8.79
C TYR A 317 0.48 16.29 8.57
N SER A 318 0.10 15.58 9.64
CA SER A 318 -1.07 14.69 9.60
C SER A 318 -2.35 15.49 9.37
N SER A 319 -3.44 14.79 9.02
CA SER A 319 -4.75 15.42 8.80
C SER A 319 -5.31 16.13 10.04
N ASP A 320 -4.93 15.66 11.22
CA ASP A 320 -5.29 16.22 12.53
C ASP A 320 -4.22 17.18 13.10
N GLY A 321 -3.15 17.45 12.37
CA GLY A 321 -2.26 18.57 12.61
C GLY A 321 -0.92 18.28 13.29
N TYR A 322 -0.60 17.03 13.65
CA TYR A 322 0.73 16.67 14.16
C TYR A 322 1.79 16.76 13.07
N ALA A 323 2.91 17.39 13.37
CA ALA A 323 4.04 17.42 12.47
C ALA A 323 4.93 16.18 12.64
N PHE A 324 5.39 15.60 11.54
CA PHE A 324 6.25 14.42 11.54
C PHE A 324 7.35 14.47 10.46
N GLN A 325 8.37 13.63 10.64
CA GLN A 325 9.51 13.48 9.73
C GLN A 325 9.98 12.03 9.72
N ILE A 326 10.47 11.55 8.58
CA ILE A 326 11.03 10.21 8.41
C ILE A 326 12.55 10.32 8.30
N ALA A 327 13.27 9.39 8.92
CA ALA A 327 14.70 9.21 8.76
C ALA A 327 14.99 7.88 8.08
N VAL A 328 15.78 7.89 7.00
CA VAL A 328 16.26 6.68 6.32
C VAL A 328 17.76 6.58 6.50
N TYR A 329 18.25 5.45 7.02
CA TYR A 329 19.66 5.10 6.93
C TYR A 329 19.88 4.33 5.64
N VAL A 330 20.52 4.99 4.67
CA VAL A 330 20.63 4.45 3.31
C VAL A 330 21.50 3.18 3.28
N ASN A 331 22.55 3.12 4.08
CA ASN A 331 23.42 1.95 4.23
C ASN A 331 23.30 1.27 5.60
N GLY A 332 22.15 1.44 6.24
CA GLY A 332 21.79 0.78 7.49
C GLY A 332 22.41 1.41 8.72
N THR A 333 22.09 0.85 9.89
CA THR A 333 22.72 1.24 11.16
C THR A 333 24.10 0.60 11.28
N CYS A 334 24.91 1.01 12.27
CA CYS A 334 26.21 0.40 12.50
C CYS A 334 26.11 -1.11 12.83
N SER A 335 25.01 -1.54 13.45
CA SER A 335 24.75 -2.94 13.81
C SER A 335 24.19 -3.77 12.66
N ARG A 336 23.54 -3.14 11.67
CA ARG A 336 22.92 -3.82 10.53
C ARG A 336 23.27 -3.11 9.21
N PRO A 337 24.51 -3.25 8.73
CA PRO A 337 24.88 -2.73 7.41
C PRO A 337 24.16 -3.51 6.30
N ARG A 338 24.09 -2.92 5.10
CA ARG A 338 23.43 -3.50 3.89
C ARG A 338 21.90 -3.63 3.95
N TYR A 339 21.28 -2.93 4.89
CA TYR A 339 19.83 -2.76 4.95
C TYR A 339 19.50 -1.28 4.85
N LEU A 340 18.32 -0.96 4.32
CA LEU A 340 17.66 0.29 4.65
C LEU A 340 17.14 0.18 6.09
N ALA A 341 17.34 1.22 6.89
CA ALA A 341 16.63 1.40 8.15
C ALA A 341 15.71 2.63 8.03
N VAL A 342 14.53 2.57 8.64
CA VAL A 342 13.52 3.63 8.53
C VAL A 342 12.94 3.92 9.92
N TYR A 343 12.93 5.20 10.31
CA TYR A 343 12.41 5.67 11.59
C TYR A 343 11.44 6.83 11.42
N PHE A 344 10.32 6.74 12.14
CA PHE A 344 9.31 7.77 12.27
C PHE A 344 9.62 8.68 13.47
N HIS A 345 9.53 9.99 13.28
CA HIS A 345 9.71 11.00 14.31
C HIS A 345 8.55 11.98 14.33
N LEU A 346 8.03 12.32 15.52
CA LEU A 346 7.27 13.56 15.70
C LEU A 346 8.25 14.74 15.74
N VAL A 347 7.86 15.86 15.14
CA VAL A 347 8.65 17.10 15.14
C VAL A 347 7.79 18.27 15.60
N SER A 348 8.41 19.33 16.12
CA SER A 348 7.66 20.50 16.57
C SER A 348 6.96 21.17 15.40
N GLY A 349 5.65 21.35 15.50
CA GLY A 349 4.77 21.92 14.50
C GLY A 349 4.09 23.21 14.97
N LYS A 350 3.44 23.90 14.03
CA LYS A 350 2.70 25.14 14.31
C LYS A 350 1.43 24.91 15.15
N ASN A 351 0.94 23.66 15.18
CA ASN A 351 -0.34 23.32 15.80
C ASN A 351 -0.16 22.78 17.23
N ASP A 352 1.08 22.56 17.69
CA ASP A 352 1.40 21.78 18.89
C ASP A 352 0.72 22.27 20.17
N ASP A 353 0.47 23.58 20.30
CA ASP A 353 -0.22 24.18 21.44
C ASP A 353 -1.69 23.75 21.56
N ASN A 354 -2.31 23.32 20.46
CA ASN A 354 -3.71 22.91 20.39
C ASN A 354 -3.89 21.39 20.26
N LEU A 355 -2.79 20.64 20.24
CA LEU A 355 -2.81 19.18 20.10
C LEU A 355 -2.73 18.49 21.46
N GLN A 356 -3.23 17.26 21.51
CA GLN A 356 -3.15 16.42 22.69
C GLN A 356 -1.75 15.80 22.80
N TRP A 357 -1.18 15.83 24.00
CA TRP A 357 0.11 15.23 24.28
C TRP A 357 0.04 14.38 25.57
N PRO A 358 0.68 13.20 25.63
CA PRO A 358 1.39 12.51 24.56
C PRO A 358 0.50 12.13 23.37
N CYS A 359 1.06 12.10 22.15
CA CYS A 359 0.33 11.90 20.90
C CYS A 359 -0.44 10.55 20.92
N PRO A 360 -1.78 10.55 21.00
CA PRO A 360 -2.50 9.31 21.30
C PRO A 360 -2.93 8.54 20.04
N TRP A 361 -2.45 7.32 19.84
CA TRP A 361 -2.97 6.35 18.86
C TRP A 361 -3.00 6.84 17.41
N ARG A 362 -1.96 7.52 16.96
CA ARG A 362 -1.76 7.82 15.54
C ARG A 362 -0.89 6.73 14.92
N GLN A 363 -1.34 6.14 13.82
CA GLN A 363 -0.55 5.16 13.08
C GLN A 363 0.15 5.84 11.91
N GLY A 364 1.48 5.96 12.00
CA GLY A 364 2.36 6.40 10.94
C GLY A 364 2.78 5.22 10.06
N THR A 365 2.36 5.21 8.80
CA THR A 365 2.75 4.22 7.79
C THR A 365 3.87 4.75 6.91
N MET A 366 4.92 3.95 6.74
CA MET A 366 6.05 4.23 5.86
C MET A 366 6.14 3.10 4.84
N MET A 367 5.88 3.42 3.57
CA MET A 367 5.91 2.45 2.48
C MET A 367 6.94 2.87 1.44
N LEU A 368 7.89 2.00 1.15
CA LEU A 368 8.79 2.12 0.01
C LEU A 368 8.11 1.49 -1.22
N MET A 369 7.84 2.31 -2.21
CA MET A 369 7.09 1.91 -3.39
C MET A 369 7.93 1.06 -4.34
N ASP A 370 7.44 -0.13 -4.67
CA ASP A 370 7.83 -0.84 -5.90
C ASP A 370 7.16 -0.11 -7.07
N GLN A 371 7.95 0.47 -7.97
CA GLN A 371 7.47 1.37 -9.01
C GLN A 371 6.95 0.64 -10.26
N HIS A 372 6.66 -0.66 -10.15
CA HIS A 372 6.08 -1.46 -11.22
C HIS A 372 4.84 -0.77 -11.85
N PRO A 373 4.75 -0.70 -13.20
CA PRO A 373 3.65 -0.04 -13.95
C PRO A 373 2.25 -0.48 -13.53
N ASP A 374 2.06 -1.77 -13.30
CA ASP A 374 0.82 -2.38 -12.82
C ASP A 374 0.79 -2.46 -11.29
N ILE A 375 -0.10 -1.70 -10.64
CA ILE A 375 -0.27 -1.67 -9.18
C ILE A 375 -0.51 -3.06 -8.57
N ARG A 376 -1.11 -4.00 -9.30
CA ARG A 376 -1.40 -5.36 -8.82
C ARG A 376 -0.14 -6.21 -8.66
N ARG A 377 0.91 -5.88 -9.42
CA ARG A 377 2.21 -6.57 -9.41
C ARG A 377 3.22 -5.91 -8.48
N ARG A 378 2.88 -4.76 -7.89
CA ARG A 378 3.75 -4.08 -6.92
C ARG A 378 3.86 -4.90 -5.64
N MET A 379 5.10 -5.10 -5.23
CA MET A 379 5.46 -5.67 -3.93
C MET A 379 6.08 -4.57 -3.05
N SER A 380 5.43 -3.41 -2.98
CA SER A 380 5.86 -2.30 -2.12
C SER A 380 6.11 -2.79 -0.70
N HIS A 381 7.23 -2.38 -0.12
CA HIS A 381 7.61 -2.79 1.23
C HIS A 381 7.06 -1.76 2.23
N GLN A 382 6.40 -2.20 3.30
CA GLN A 382 5.68 -1.32 4.20
C GLN A 382 5.91 -1.71 5.66
N THR A 383 6.08 -0.70 6.52
CA THR A 383 5.98 -0.84 7.97
C THR A 383 5.11 0.27 8.56
N SER A 384 4.59 0.06 9.77
CA SER A 384 3.83 1.08 10.51
C SER A 384 4.23 1.13 11.97
N VAL A 385 4.17 2.34 12.54
CA VAL A 385 4.37 2.61 13.96
C VAL A 385 3.11 3.30 14.49
N THR A 386 2.63 2.88 15.66
CA THR A 386 1.52 3.56 16.35
C THR A 386 2.03 4.29 17.60
N THR A 387 1.60 5.54 17.78
CA THR A 387 1.97 6.34 18.95
C THR A 387 1.17 5.92 20.18
N ASP A 388 1.72 5.06 21.03
CA ASP A 388 1.07 4.70 22.31
C ASP A 388 1.32 5.81 23.34
N PRO A 389 0.28 6.53 23.81
CA PRO A 389 0.49 7.65 24.75
C PRO A 389 1.05 7.21 26.11
N ASN A 390 1.00 5.91 26.42
CA ASN A 390 1.56 5.32 27.64
C ASN A 390 2.99 4.80 27.45
N GLU A 391 3.55 4.88 26.24
CA GLU A 391 4.91 4.44 25.96
C GLU A 391 5.93 5.36 26.62
N GLY A 392 6.71 4.82 27.55
CA GLY A 392 7.70 5.57 28.30
C GLY A 392 7.94 5.03 29.71
N ASN A 393 8.37 5.90 30.60
CA ASN A 393 8.54 5.65 32.03
C ASN A 393 7.99 6.84 32.84
N GLN A 394 8.12 6.80 34.17
CA GLN A 394 7.59 7.83 35.06
C GLN A 394 8.08 9.27 34.76
N THR A 395 9.22 9.41 34.08
CA THR A 395 9.88 10.71 33.83
C THR A 395 9.91 11.11 32.36
N PHE A 396 9.51 10.22 31.46
CA PHE A 396 9.64 10.39 30.02
C PHE A 396 8.49 9.68 29.31
N SER A 397 7.70 10.41 28.54
CA SER A 397 6.77 9.82 27.58
C SER A 397 7.35 9.96 26.18
N PHE A 398 7.47 8.84 25.47
CA PHE A 398 8.17 8.74 24.19
C PHE A 398 7.53 9.61 23.10
N TRP A 399 6.20 9.74 23.16
CA TRP A 399 5.39 10.50 22.20
C TRP A 399 4.89 11.83 22.77
N ASP A 400 5.55 12.39 23.79
CA ASP A 400 5.28 13.75 24.28
C ASP A 400 5.76 14.81 23.28
N ARG A 401 5.41 16.07 23.55
CA ARG A 401 5.65 17.21 22.67
C ARG A 401 7.15 17.37 22.36
N PRO A 402 7.56 17.45 21.08
CA PRO A 402 8.97 17.45 20.69
C PRO A 402 9.82 18.57 21.29
N ASP A 403 9.26 19.74 21.61
CA ASP A 403 9.99 20.82 22.30
C ASP A 403 10.38 20.48 23.74
N LYS A 404 9.62 19.61 24.42
CA LYS A 404 9.94 19.13 25.77
C LYS A 404 10.96 18.01 25.75
N ILE A 405 10.76 17.02 24.86
CA ILE A 405 11.51 15.76 24.91
C ILE A 405 12.60 15.64 23.84
N GLY A 406 12.50 16.40 22.76
CA GLY A 406 13.32 16.26 21.57
C GLY A 406 14.69 16.94 21.62
N GLU A 407 15.33 16.96 20.47
CA GLU A 407 16.60 17.61 20.17
C GLU A 407 16.35 18.81 19.24
N LEU A 408 17.08 19.90 19.47
CA LEU A 408 17.03 21.05 18.56
C LEU A 408 17.81 20.73 17.29
N VAL A 409 17.14 20.83 16.15
CA VAL A 409 17.69 20.62 14.81
C VAL A 409 17.74 21.98 14.09
N THR A 410 18.81 22.22 13.34
CA THR A 410 18.95 23.38 12.46
C THR A 410 19.11 22.87 11.03
N GLU A 411 18.18 23.25 10.16
CA GLU A 411 18.25 22.95 8.72
C GLU A 411 19.32 23.82 8.05
N SER A 412 19.77 23.43 6.86
CA SER A 412 20.76 24.18 6.07
C SER A 412 20.35 25.63 5.77
N GLU A 413 19.05 25.90 5.77
CA GLU A 413 18.46 27.23 5.55
C GLU A 413 18.41 28.09 6.83
N GLY A 414 18.83 27.56 7.98
CA GLY A 414 18.83 28.25 9.28
C GLY A 414 17.54 28.05 10.09
N THR A 415 16.50 27.45 9.51
CA THR A 415 15.26 27.11 10.22
C THR A 415 15.55 26.10 11.33
N THR A 416 15.09 26.41 12.54
CA THR A 416 15.22 25.51 13.71
C THR A 416 13.89 24.89 14.10
N TYR A 417 13.92 23.62 14.53
CA TYR A 417 12.77 22.91 15.07
C TYR A 417 13.24 21.81 16.04
N TYR A 418 12.34 21.28 16.86
CA TYR A 418 12.65 20.14 17.71
C TYR A 418 12.23 18.83 17.06
N ARG A 419 13.11 17.84 17.07
CA ARG A 419 12.81 16.47 16.63
C ARG A 419 12.70 15.56 17.85
N GLY A 420 11.59 14.85 17.97
CA GLY A 420 11.38 13.85 19.01
C GLY A 420 12.18 12.56 18.77
N PRO A 421 12.08 11.60 19.71
CA PRO A 421 12.59 10.24 19.55
C PRO A 421 12.15 9.58 18.24
N GLY A 422 12.95 8.61 17.77
CA GLY A 422 12.65 7.85 16.55
C GLY A 422 12.17 6.45 16.86
N LYS A 423 11.08 5.99 16.22
CA LYS A 423 10.65 4.59 16.30
C LYS A 423 10.46 4.02 14.90
N GLY A 424 10.94 2.81 14.68
CA GLY A 424 10.95 2.19 13.36
C GLY A 424 11.73 0.89 13.37
N THR A 425 12.35 0.55 12.26
CA THR A 425 13.07 -0.72 12.08
C THR A 425 14.44 -0.51 11.45
N ASN A 426 15.45 -1.26 11.92
CA ASN A 426 16.78 -1.26 11.32
C ASN A 426 16.97 -2.28 10.17
N ILE A 427 15.95 -3.09 9.88
CA ILE A 427 15.92 -4.13 8.84
C ILE A 427 14.81 -3.88 7.81
N PHE A 428 14.42 -2.63 7.61
CA PHE A 428 13.30 -2.27 6.74
C PHE A 428 13.35 -2.93 5.36
N LEU A 429 14.49 -2.92 4.67
CA LEU A 429 14.64 -3.68 3.43
C LEU A 429 16.11 -3.97 3.16
N SER A 430 16.47 -5.23 2.91
CA SER A 430 17.84 -5.55 2.50
C SER A 430 18.16 -4.89 1.16
N HIS A 431 19.42 -4.50 0.96
CA HIS A 431 19.85 -3.93 -0.33
C HIS A 431 19.68 -4.88 -1.50
N GLU A 432 19.79 -6.19 -1.26
CA GLU A 432 19.52 -7.22 -2.27
C GLU A 432 18.06 -7.16 -2.74
N ARG A 433 17.10 -7.04 -1.82
CA ARG A 433 15.68 -6.88 -2.17
C ARG A 433 15.40 -5.52 -2.81
N LEU A 434 16.08 -4.48 -2.36
CA LEU A 434 15.98 -3.13 -2.91
C LEU A 434 16.36 -3.09 -4.41
N ILE A 435 17.42 -3.79 -4.81
CA ILE A 435 17.85 -3.87 -6.21
C ILE A 435 17.12 -4.95 -7.01
N GLY A 436 16.43 -5.88 -6.35
CA GLY A 436 15.75 -7.01 -6.99
C GLY A 436 14.44 -6.67 -7.70
N ARG A 437 13.90 -5.46 -7.52
CA ARG A 437 12.64 -4.98 -8.12
C ARG A 437 12.77 -3.50 -8.51
N GLU A 438 11.66 -2.88 -8.94
CA GLU A 438 11.62 -1.47 -9.34
C GLU A 438 11.49 -0.50 -8.15
N TYR A 439 12.16 -0.77 -7.02
CA TYR A 439 12.16 0.19 -5.90
C TYR A 439 12.98 1.43 -6.24
N ILE A 440 14.09 1.26 -6.95
CA ILE A 440 14.90 2.32 -7.56
C ILE A 440 14.61 2.29 -9.06
N LYS A 441 14.02 3.36 -9.60
CA LYS A 441 13.67 3.49 -11.01
C LYS A 441 14.02 4.89 -11.47
N GLY A 442 14.79 5.05 -12.55
CA GLY A 442 15.28 6.38 -12.95
C GLY A 442 16.21 7.04 -11.93
N ASP A 443 16.86 6.25 -11.07
CA ASP A 443 17.62 6.73 -9.91
C ASP A 443 16.76 7.47 -8.85
N ASP A 444 15.45 7.25 -8.91
CA ASP A 444 14.45 7.80 -8.02
C ASP A 444 13.88 6.72 -7.08
N VAL A 445 13.59 7.13 -5.85
CA VAL A 445 12.90 6.34 -4.83
C VAL A 445 11.73 7.14 -4.25
N TYR A 446 10.60 6.47 -4.04
CA TYR A 446 9.41 7.08 -3.44
C TYR A 446 9.04 6.38 -2.13
N PHE A 447 9.01 7.16 -1.05
CA PHE A 447 8.32 6.79 0.19
C PHE A 447 6.90 7.37 0.18
N LEU A 448 5.91 6.50 0.29
CA LEU A 448 4.51 6.86 0.47
C LEU A 448 4.20 6.87 1.97
N LEU A 449 3.72 8.02 2.46
CA LEU A 449 3.61 8.29 3.90
C LEU A 449 2.17 8.66 4.25
N THR A 450 1.67 8.06 5.33
CA THR A 450 0.36 8.37 5.91
C THR A 450 0.46 8.41 7.43
N MET A 451 -0.27 9.31 8.07
CA MET A 451 -0.47 9.31 9.52
C MET A 451 -1.95 9.52 9.80
N GLU A 452 -2.58 8.54 10.43
CA GLU A 452 -4.03 8.49 10.65
C GLU A 452 -4.37 8.16 12.11
N ASP A 453 -5.51 8.69 12.58
CA ASP A 453 -6.04 8.38 13.91
C ASP A 453 -6.70 7.00 13.90
N VAL A 454 -6.20 6.10 14.75
CA VAL A 454 -6.72 4.73 14.92
C VAL A 454 -7.29 4.50 16.32
N SER A 455 -7.59 5.57 17.06
CA SER A 455 -8.15 5.51 18.41
C SER A 455 -9.50 4.78 18.48
N ASN A 456 -10.26 4.76 17.37
CA ASN A 456 -11.50 3.97 17.25
C ASN A 456 -11.26 2.45 17.38
N LEU A 457 -10.03 1.97 17.25
CA LEU A 457 -9.66 0.55 17.42
C LEU A 457 -9.33 0.16 18.87
N VAL A 458 -9.32 1.13 19.79
CA VAL A 458 -9.01 0.95 21.22
C VAL A 458 -10.20 0.34 22.00
N GLY A 459 -11.44 0.50 21.50
CA GLY A 459 -12.66 0.04 22.18
C GLY A 459 -13.08 -1.41 21.89
N PRO A 460 -13.91 -2.02 22.76
CA PRO A 460 -14.44 -3.37 22.58
C PRO A 460 -15.33 -3.45 21.32
N GLN A 461 -15.10 -4.49 20.51
CA GLN A 461 -16.01 -4.87 19.41
C GLN A 461 -17.19 -5.65 20.00
N PRO A 462 -18.39 -5.63 19.38
CA PRO A 462 -19.53 -6.42 19.85
C PRO A 462 -19.14 -7.90 19.99
N THR A 463 -19.16 -8.42 21.23
CA THR A 463 -18.72 -9.79 21.53
C THR A 463 -19.68 -10.83 20.98
N PRO A 464 -19.19 -11.99 20.53
CA PRO A 464 -20.04 -13.13 20.23
C PRO A 464 -20.82 -13.59 21.45
N SER A 465 -22.14 -13.48 21.42
CA SER A 465 -22.98 -14.12 22.44
C SER A 465 -22.97 -15.62 22.18
N THR A 466 -22.30 -16.40 23.03
CA THR A 466 -22.49 -17.85 23.10
C THR A 466 -23.98 -18.11 23.28
N PRO A 467 -24.67 -18.84 22.38
CA PRO A 467 -26.03 -19.27 22.66
C PRO A 467 -26.02 -20.06 23.97
N PRO A 468 -26.96 -19.83 24.90
CA PRO A 468 -27.13 -20.72 26.04
C PRO A 468 -27.33 -22.15 25.51
N PRO A 469 -26.84 -23.19 26.20
CA PRO A 469 -27.12 -24.56 25.79
C PRO A 469 -28.64 -24.75 25.81
N SER A 470 -29.25 -24.79 24.62
CA SER A 470 -30.65 -25.13 24.47
C SER A 470 -30.87 -26.50 25.10
N ALA A 471 -31.74 -26.54 26.11
CA ALA A 471 -32.18 -27.76 26.74
C ALA A 471 -32.62 -28.76 25.66
N LYS A 472 -32.03 -29.96 25.68
CA LYS A 472 -32.41 -31.08 24.81
C LYS A 472 -33.92 -31.31 24.91
N PRO A 473 -34.65 -31.40 23.79
CA PRO A 473 -36.00 -31.96 23.80
C PRO A 473 -35.91 -33.44 24.18
N THR A 474 -36.62 -33.82 25.22
CA THR A 474 -36.83 -35.21 25.60
C THR A 474 -37.84 -35.84 24.62
N THR A 475 -37.38 -36.72 23.75
CA THR A 475 -38.27 -37.67 23.05
C THR A 475 -37.75 -39.08 23.27
N ASN A 476 -38.53 -39.86 24.02
CA ASN A 476 -38.38 -41.30 24.17
C ASN A 476 -38.82 -41.96 22.87
N GLU A 477 -37.89 -42.49 22.07
CA GLU A 477 -38.20 -43.57 21.14
C GLU A 477 -37.08 -44.62 21.13
N THR A 478 -37.55 -45.86 21.17
CA THR A 478 -36.87 -47.12 21.41
C THR A 478 -35.78 -47.47 20.42
N ALA A 479 -34.70 -48.07 20.94
CA ALA A 479 -33.57 -48.59 20.18
C ALA A 479 -33.97 -49.72 19.21
N SER A 480 -33.52 -49.62 17.96
CA SER A 480 -33.31 -50.77 17.07
C SER A 480 -31.89 -50.69 16.49
N LEU A 481 -31.10 -51.74 16.69
CA LEU A 481 -29.76 -51.90 16.12
C LEU A 481 -29.88 -52.05 14.59
N ALA A 482 -29.11 -51.25 13.83
CA ALA A 482 -28.74 -51.56 12.46
C ALA A 482 -27.33 -51.03 12.15
N THR A 483 -26.55 -51.90 11.53
CA THR A 483 -25.09 -51.89 11.28
C THR A 483 -24.67 -50.86 10.22
N GLU A 484 -23.42 -50.38 10.28
CA GLU A 484 -22.75 -49.52 9.27
C GLU A 484 -22.77 -50.11 7.84
N PRO A 485 -22.85 -49.29 6.77
CA PRO A 485 -22.65 -49.75 5.40
C PRO A 485 -21.19 -49.58 4.94
N ALA A 486 -20.62 -50.67 4.44
CA ALA A 486 -19.34 -50.72 3.72
C ALA A 486 -19.47 -50.14 2.29
N THR A 487 -18.40 -49.53 1.80
CA THR A 487 -18.27 -49.01 0.42
C THR A 487 -18.10 -50.14 -0.59
N ASP A 488 -19.09 -50.33 -1.46
CA ASP A 488 -19.08 -51.38 -2.50
C ASP A 488 -18.46 -50.84 -3.81
N ILE A 489 -17.44 -51.55 -4.32
CA ILE A 489 -16.80 -51.24 -5.62
C ILE A 489 -17.53 -52.08 -6.70
N PRO A 490 -18.01 -51.49 -7.81
CA PRO A 490 -18.69 -52.25 -8.86
C PRO A 490 -17.78 -53.32 -9.47
N GLY A 491 -18.27 -54.57 -9.56
CA GLY A 491 -17.49 -55.76 -9.92
C GLY A 491 -16.73 -55.71 -11.26
N LEU A 492 -17.12 -54.83 -12.19
CA LEU A 492 -16.45 -54.66 -13.49
C LEU A 492 -15.09 -53.94 -13.39
N CYS A 493 -14.82 -53.24 -12.30
CA CYS A 493 -13.51 -52.61 -12.04
C CYS A 493 -12.55 -53.51 -11.25
N ILE A 494 -12.96 -54.73 -10.89
CA ILE A 494 -12.09 -55.69 -10.20
C ILE A 494 -11.05 -56.21 -11.20
N GLY A 495 -9.80 -55.72 -11.08
CA GLY A 495 -8.67 -56.14 -11.90
C GLY A 495 -8.37 -55.24 -13.11
N PHE A 496 -9.16 -54.18 -13.34
CA PHE A 496 -8.87 -53.18 -14.37
C PHE A 496 -7.90 -52.13 -13.82
N LYS A 497 -6.69 -52.06 -14.36
CA LYS A 497 -5.64 -51.11 -13.92
C LYS A 497 -5.55 -49.93 -14.86
N CYS A 498 -5.66 -48.74 -14.29
CA CYS A 498 -5.41 -47.47 -14.97
C CYS A 498 -3.97 -47.02 -14.76
N GLU A 499 -3.35 -46.47 -15.80
CA GLU A 499 -2.04 -45.82 -15.72
C GLU A 499 -2.21 -44.32 -15.37
N ASN A 500 -1.16 -43.68 -14.83
CA ASN A 500 -1.16 -42.28 -14.36
C ASN A 500 -2.16 -41.95 -13.25
N ASP A 501 -2.31 -42.84 -12.26
CA ASP A 501 -3.17 -42.68 -11.08
C ASP A 501 -4.67 -42.46 -11.39
N GLY A 502 -5.12 -42.82 -12.60
CA GLY A 502 -6.54 -42.79 -12.97
C GLY A 502 -7.39 -43.76 -12.14
N VAL A 503 -8.66 -43.44 -11.96
CA VAL A 503 -9.62 -44.29 -11.23
C VAL A 503 -10.50 -45.02 -12.24
N CYS A 504 -10.64 -46.35 -12.07
CA CYS A 504 -11.59 -47.13 -12.86
C CYS A 504 -13.02 -46.76 -12.47
N ILE A 505 -13.81 -46.38 -13.46
CA ILE A 505 -15.26 -46.22 -13.34
C ILE A 505 -15.96 -47.04 -14.42
N VAL A 506 -17.22 -47.39 -14.20
CA VAL A 506 -18.04 -48.06 -15.21
C VAL A 506 -18.82 -46.99 -15.98
N ASP A 507 -18.55 -46.84 -17.27
CA ASP A 507 -19.27 -45.93 -18.17
C ASP A 507 -20.04 -46.77 -19.21
N GLY A 508 -21.34 -46.92 -19.02
CA GLY A 508 -22.14 -47.93 -19.72
C GLY A 508 -21.92 -49.35 -19.18
N GLU A 509 -21.56 -50.29 -20.04
CA GLU A 509 -21.23 -51.69 -19.67
C GLU A 509 -19.70 -51.99 -19.74
N GLU A 510 -18.87 -50.97 -19.96
CA GLU A 510 -17.41 -51.11 -20.08
C GLU A 510 -16.66 -50.34 -18.97
N PRO A 511 -15.56 -50.90 -18.43
CA PRO A 511 -14.68 -50.18 -17.51
C PRO A 511 -13.80 -49.17 -18.27
N VAL A 512 -13.75 -47.92 -17.80
CA VAL A 512 -12.91 -46.85 -18.35
C VAL A 512 -12.12 -46.14 -17.25
N CYS A 513 -10.94 -45.61 -17.62
CA CYS A 513 -10.07 -44.86 -16.72
C CYS A 513 -10.34 -43.35 -16.85
N ARG A 514 -10.53 -42.68 -15.71
CA ARG A 514 -10.62 -41.20 -15.65
C ARG A 514 -9.64 -40.60 -14.67
#